data_AF-A0A969GP78-F1
#
_entry.id   AF-A0A969GP78-F1
#
_cell.length_a   1.000
_cell.length_b   1.000
_cell.length_c   1.000
_cell.angle_alpha   90.00
_cell.angle_beta   90.00
_cell.angle_gamma   90.00
#
_symmetry.space_group_name_H-M   'P 1'
#
loop_
_entity.id
_entity.type
_entity.pdbx_description
1 polymer ?
#
loop_
_entity_poly.entity_id
_entity_poly.type
_entity_poly.pdbx_seq_one_letter_code
_entity_poly.pdbx_strand_id
1 'polypeptide(L)'
;MIKEFKFTEIQAQAILDMQLRRLAALERKKLQDEYKELLERISYLEELLAHPEKILGVIKEDLKAIREKYGDARRTQIVDRTKGTLTSTDLLPDLDAWVSVGASGELTRQDQAKISPTVLRQIGKGAEVALLAANTRDVLYLFSQDGRSARLSVHEIPQNGSAKHLAELTEFTRRDDITAALAIPRITADESQGYLCLVTKGGSVKRVSMTDLLAANASDLTVINVDSNDRLGWVFHSSGKDEVILVSSAGKSIRFDENDVRSMGLAAGGIGGMKLKKGEQIVYAGVVDPNGELLTFTQNGFAKRSSFDQYSTQGAMAAASSPTS
;
A
#
# COMPACT_ATOMS: atom_id res chain seq x y z
N MET A 1 -45.13 -68.65 -43.72
CA MET A 1 -45.02 -67.34 -43.02
C MET A 1 -43.63 -66.72 -43.07
N ILE A 2 -42.60 -67.25 -42.39
CA ILE A 2 -41.25 -66.64 -42.34
C ILE A 2 -40.58 -66.56 -43.72
N LYS A 3 -40.57 -67.66 -44.49
CA LYS A 3 -39.96 -67.69 -45.84
C LYS A 3 -40.73 -66.94 -46.93
N GLU A 4 -42.02 -66.68 -46.70
CA GLU A 4 -42.96 -66.23 -47.74
C GLU A 4 -43.24 -64.72 -47.66
N PHE A 5 -43.35 -64.17 -46.44
CA PHE A 5 -43.58 -62.75 -46.19
C PHE A 5 -42.35 -62.02 -45.61
N LYS A 6 -41.19 -62.70 -45.54
CA LYS A 6 -39.92 -62.16 -45.03
C LYS A 6 -39.99 -61.57 -43.61
N PHE A 7 -40.88 -62.10 -42.75
CA PHE A 7 -40.97 -61.68 -41.36
C PHE A 7 -39.80 -62.20 -40.53
N THR A 8 -39.41 -61.44 -39.50
CA THR A 8 -38.49 -61.93 -38.48
C THR A 8 -39.16 -62.99 -37.60
N GLU A 9 -38.38 -63.83 -36.92
CA GLU A 9 -38.90 -64.87 -36.03
C GLU A 9 -39.79 -64.29 -34.92
N ILE A 10 -39.39 -63.14 -34.36
CA ILE A 10 -40.16 -62.39 -33.36
C ILE A 10 -41.49 -61.87 -33.94
N GLN A 11 -41.49 -61.35 -35.17
CA GLN A 11 -42.71 -60.90 -35.84
C GLN A 11 -43.67 -62.06 -36.12
N ALA A 12 -43.14 -63.22 -36.54
CA ALA A 12 -43.94 -64.41 -36.80
C ALA A 12 -44.59 -64.96 -35.52
N GLN A 13 -43.84 -65.00 -34.41
CA GLN A 13 -44.35 -65.40 -33.11
C GLN A 13 -45.44 -64.42 -32.61
N ALA A 14 -45.20 -63.12 -32.74
CA ALA A 14 -46.19 -62.10 -32.35
C ALA A 14 -47.51 -62.18 -33.14
N ILE A 15 -47.47 -62.66 -34.39
CA ILE A 15 -48.68 -62.91 -35.19
C ILE A 15 -49.40 -64.19 -34.72
N LEU A 16 -48.66 -65.25 -34.38
CA LEU A 16 -49.25 -66.49 -33.84
C LEU A 16 -49.94 -66.26 -32.49
N ASP A 17 -49.38 -65.37 -31.67
CA ASP A 17 -49.92 -65.00 -30.36
C ASP A 17 -51.08 -63.98 -30.44
N MET A 18 -51.52 -63.59 -31.65
CA MET A 18 -52.65 -62.67 -31.82
C MET A 18 -53.99 -63.31 -31.43
N GLN A 19 -54.77 -62.59 -30.63
CA GLN A 19 -56.13 -62.99 -30.26
C GLN A 19 -57.15 -62.43 -31.27
N LEU A 20 -58.15 -63.24 -31.65
CA LEU A 20 -59.19 -62.89 -32.64
C LEU A 20 -59.90 -61.55 -32.37
N ARG A 21 -60.05 -61.16 -31.10
CA ARG A 21 -60.63 -59.86 -30.71
C ARG A 21 -59.87 -58.63 -31.25
N ARG A 22 -58.56 -58.77 -31.53
CA ARG A 22 -57.72 -57.70 -32.10
C ARG A 22 -58.01 -57.41 -33.58
N LEU A 23 -58.78 -58.28 -34.24
CA LEU A 23 -59.23 -58.10 -35.62
C LEU A 23 -60.50 -57.23 -35.73
N ALA A 24 -61.11 -56.86 -34.60
CA ALA A 24 -62.23 -55.94 -34.57
C ALA A 24 -61.84 -54.56 -35.13
N ALA A 25 -62.75 -53.90 -35.85
CA ALA A 25 -62.47 -52.62 -36.51
C ALA A 25 -61.96 -51.53 -35.56
N LEU A 26 -62.45 -51.52 -34.30
CA LEU A 26 -62.05 -50.55 -33.28
C LEU A 26 -60.62 -50.79 -32.77
N GLU A 27 -60.22 -52.05 -32.60
CA GLU A 27 -58.85 -52.41 -32.21
C GLU A 27 -57.85 -52.17 -33.34
N ARG A 28 -58.26 -52.44 -34.58
CA ARG A 28 -57.46 -52.08 -35.76
C ARG A 28 -57.25 -50.57 -35.86
N LYS A 29 -58.27 -49.77 -35.57
CA LYS A 29 -58.16 -48.30 -35.56
C LYS A 29 -57.19 -47.82 -34.47
N LYS A 30 -57.30 -48.34 -33.24
CA LYS A 30 -56.34 -48.03 -32.15
C LYS A 30 -54.89 -48.34 -32.54
N LEU A 31 -54.64 -49.48 -33.17
CA LEU A 31 -53.31 -49.85 -33.65
C LEU A 31 -52.80 -48.93 -34.76
N GLN A 32 -53.69 -48.46 -35.64
CA GLN A 32 -53.33 -47.47 -36.67
C GLN A 32 -53.03 -46.10 -36.06
N ASP A 33 -53.78 -45.69 -35.04
CA ASP A 33 -53.57 -44.43 -34.32
C ASP A 33 -52.25 -44.49 -33.51
N GLU A 34 -51.98 -45.59 -32.79
CA GLU A 34 -50.73 -45.83 -32.06
C GLU A 34 -49.53 -45.90 -33.02
N TYR A 35 -49.67 -46.60 -34.15
CA TYR A 35 -48.62 -46.64 -35.17
C TYR A 35 -48.29 -45.24 -35.69
N LYS A 36 -49.30 -44.39 -35.90
CA LYS A 36 -49.11 -43.01 -36.34
C LYS A 36 -48.41 -42.17 -35.26
N GLU A 37 -48.83 -42.27 -34.00
CA GLU A 37 -48.20 -41.57 -32.88
C GLU A 37 -46.74 -41.99 -32.70
N LEU A 38 -46.45 -43.29 -32.81
CA LEU A 38 -45.08 -43.80 -32.74
C LEU A 38 -44.21 -43.29 -33.89
N LEU A 39 -44.74 -43.22 -35.12
CA LEU A 39 -44.01 -42.63 -36.25
C LEU A 39 -43.73 -41.14 -36.04
N GLU A 40 -44.72 -40.38 -35.55
CA GLU A 40 -44.54 -38.97 -35.21
C GLU A 40 -43.48 -38.82 -34.10
N ARG A 41 -43.52 -39.67 -33.06
CA ARG A 41 -42.55 -39.65 -31.98
C ARG A 41 -41.14 -40.00 -32.44
N ILE A 42 -40.99 -41.01 -33.30
CA ILE A 42 -39.69 -41.38 -33.89
C ILE A 42 -39.14 -40.21 -34.69
N SER A 43 -39.94 -39.60 -35.57
CA SER A 43 -39.49 -38.45 -36.37
C SER A 43 -39.03 -37.28 -35.51
N TYR A 44 -39.77 -36.97 -34.44
CA TYR A 44 -39.39 -35.92 -33.48
C TYR A 44 -38.08 -36.25 -32.76
N LEU A 45 -37.91 -37.50 -32.29
CA LEU A 45 -36.70 -37.92 -31.58
C LEU A 45 -35.48 -37.96 -32.51
N GLU A 46 -35.63 -38.45 -33.74
CA GLU A 46 -34.56 -38.44 -34.74
C GLU A 46 -34.16 -37.01 -35.13
N GLU A 47 -35.12 -36.11 -35.33
CA GLU A 47 -34.87 -34.70 -35.60
C GLU A 47 -34.17 -34.00 -34.42
N LEU A 48 -34.59 -34.32 -33.20
CA LEU A 48 -33.95 -33.83 -31.98
C LEU A 48 -32.49 -34.32 -31.88
N LEU A 49 -32.23 -35.60 -32.15
CA LEU A 49 -30.89 -36.19 -32.10
C LEU A 49 -29.97 -35.70 -33.22
N ALA A 50 -30.52 -35.37 -34.39
CA ALA A 50 -29.76 -34.87 -35.54
C ALA A 50 -29.29 -33.41 -35.36
N HIS A 51 -29.98 -32.62 -34.52
CA HIS A 51 -29.71 -31.20 -34.34
C HIS A 51 -29.29 -30.87 -32.89
N PRO A 52 -27.98 -30.71 -32.61
CA PRO A 52 -27.47 -30.39 -31.27
C PRO A 52 -28.10 -29.14 -30.64
N GLU A 53 -28.49 -28.14 -31.44
CA GLU A 53 -29.14 -26.92 -30.96
C GLU A 53 -30.52 -27.20 -30.34
N LYS A 54 -31.28 -28.14 -30.90
CA LYS A 54 -32.60 -28.52 -30.36
C LYS A 54 -32.47 -29.23 -29.03
N ILE A 55 -31.43 -30.06 -28.86
CA ILE A 55 -31.12 -30.72 -27.58
C ILE A 55 -30.82 -29.67 -26.50
N LEU A 56 -29.98 -28.67 -26.82
CA LEU A 56 -29.69 -27.57 -25.89
C LEU A 56 -30.94 -26.76 -25.54
N GLY A 57 -31.88 -26.62 -26.48
CA GLY A 57 -33.20 -26.04 -26.25
C GLY A 57 -33.98 -26.79 -25.17
N VAL A 58 -34.13 -28.12 -25.33
CA VAL A 58 -34.82 -28.98 -24.35
C VAL A 58 -34.13 -28.94 -22.99
N ILE A 59 -32.79 -29.03 -22.95
CA ILE A 59 -32.03 -28.95 -21.69
C ILE A 59 -32.28 -27.61 -20.97
N LYS A 60 -32.36 -26.50 -21.71
CA LYS A 60 -32.65 -25.19 -21.14
C LYS A 60 -34.06 -25.12 -20.56
N GLU A 61 -35.04 -25.73 -21.22
CA GLU A 61 -36.41 -25.82 -20.72
C GLU A 61 -36.49 -26.67 -19.45
N ASP A 62 -35.84 -27.83 -19.44
CA ASP A 62 -35.77 -28.71 -18.27
C ASP A 62 -35.09 -28.01 -17.07
N LEU A 63 -33.97 -27.31 -17.30
CA LEU A 63 -33.28 -26.56 -16.24
C LEU A 63 -34.14 -25.41 -15.69
N LYS A 64 -34.97 -24.77 -16.53
CA LYS A 64 -35.94 -23.77 -16.06
C LYS A 64 -37.03 -24.41 -15.21
N ALA A 65 -37.59 -25.54 -15.63
CA ALA A 65 -38.61 -26.25 -14.87
C ALA A 65 -38.07 -26.72 -13.50
N ILE A 66 -36.82 -27.19 -13.45
CA ILE A 66 -36.14 -27.54 -12.19
C ILE A 66 -35.97 -26.30 -11.30
N ARG A 67 -35.53 -25.17 -11.87
CA ARG A 67 -35.39 -23.91 -11.13
C ARG A 67 -36.72 -23.42 -10.56
N GLU A 68 -37.82 -23.53 -11.30
CA GLU A 68 -39.15 -23.13 -10.81
C GLU A 68 -39.67 -24.05 -9.70
N LYS A 69 -39.42 -25.37 -9.83
CA LYS A 69 -39.92 -26.36 -8.86
C LYS A 69 -39.11 -26.39 -7.56
N TYR A 70 -37.81 -26.14 -7.62
CA TYR A 70 -36.89 -26.32 -6.49
C TYR A 70 -36.06 -25.08 -6.14
N GLY A 71 -36.31 -23.94 -6.78
CA GLY A 71 -35.59 -22.71 -6.50
C GLY A 71 -35.99 -22.09 -5.18
N ASP A 72 -35.01 -21.71 -4.36
CA ASP A 72 -35.20 -20.92 -3.15
C ASP A 72 -34.48 -19.57 -3.27
N ALA A 73 -34.91 -18.60 -2.46
CA ALA A 73 -34.21 -17.33 -2.36
C ALA A 73 -32.87 -17.55 -1.64
N ARG A 74 -31.82 -16.87 -2.11
CA ARG A 74 -30.51 -16.94 -1.47
C ARG A 74 -30.62 -16.47 -0.02
N ARG A 75 -30.37 -17.39 0.91
CA ARG A 75 -30.45 -17.13 2.35
C ARG A 75 -29.28 -16.29 2.88
N THR A 76 -28.17 -16.25 2.15
CA THR A 76 -26.96 -15.50 2.51
C THR A 76 -26.82 -14.24 1.67
N GLN A 77 -26.50 -13.12 2.31
CA GLN A 77 -26.13 -11.89 1.60
C GLN A 77 -24.63 -11.94 1.29
N ILE A 78 -24.25 -11.78 0.01
CA ILE A 78 -22.86 -11.51 -0.33
C ILE A 78 -22.64 -10.04 -0.03
N VAL A 79 -21.93 -9.77 1.05
CA VAL A 79 -21.43 -8.44 1.36
C VAL A 79 -20.10 -8.31 0.63
N ASP A 80 -19.95 -7.32 -0.24
CA ASP A 80 -18.63 -6.97 -0.78
C ASP A 80 -17.74 -6.62 0.41
N ARG A 81 -16.77 -7.49 0.71
CA ARG A 81 -15.71 -7.22 1.67
C ARG A 81 -14.75 -6.22 1.04
N THR A 82 -15.12 -4.95 1.05
CA THR A 82 -14.21 -3.82 0.88
C THR A 82 -14.08 -3.08 2.21
N LYS A 83 -13.49 -3.79 3.18
CA LYS A 83 -12.65 -3.29 4.29
C LYS A 83 -12.32 -4.47 5.23
N GLY A 84 -11.05 -4.85 5.29
CA GLY A 84 -10.53 -5.70 6.37
C GLY A 84 -10.46 -7.20 6.08
N THR A 85 -9.63 -7.61 5.12
CA THR A 85 -8.89 -8.86 5.33
C THR A 85 -7.99 -8.58 6.53
N LEU A 86 -8.28 -9.17 7.70
CA LEU A 86 -7.41 -9.05 8.87
C LEU A 86 -6.00 -9.45 8.45
N THR A 87 -5.12 -8.47 8.33
CA THR A 87 -3.70 -8.72 8.12
C THR A 87 -3.10 -9.16 9.44
N SER A 88 -2.02 -9.94 9.41
CA SER A 88 -1.30 -10.33 10.63
C SER A 88 -0.87 -9.12 11.46
N THR A 89 -0.72 -7.95 10.83
CA THR A 89 -0.46 -6.67 11.50
C THR A 89 -1.67 -6.13 12.27
N ASP A 90 -2.90 -6.35 11.81
CA ASP A 90 -4.11 -5.88 12.54
C ASP A 90 -4.29 -6.61 13.88
N LEU A 91 -3.65 -7.77 14.03
CA LEU A 91 -3.56 -8.52 15.29
C LEU A 91 -2.49 -7.97 16.25
N LEU A 92 -1.63 -7.05 15.80
CA LEU A 92 -0.64 -6.43 16.68
C LEU A 92 -1.34 -5.50 17.67
N PRO A 93 -0.87 -5.49 18.93
CA PRO A 93 -1.39 -4.59 19.94
C PRO A 93 -1.13 -3.15 19.51
N ASP A 94 -2.13 -2.31 19.71
CA ASP A 94 -2.10 -0.87 19.44
C ASP A 94 -1.58 -0.17 20.70
N LEU A 95 -0.28 0.14 20.73
CA LEU A 95 0.39 0.68 21.93
C LEU A 95 1.31 1.82 21.52
N ASP A 96 1.25 2.90 22.28
CA ASP A 96 2.15 4.04 22.09
C ASP A 96 3.54 3.73 22.68
N ALA A 97 4.56 4.08 21.91
CA ALA A 97 5.94 3.78 22.21
C ALA A 97 6.87 4.93 21.83
N TRP A 98 7.97 5.04 22.57
CA TRP A 98 9.11 5.83 22.18
C TRP A 98 10.09 4.97 21.42
N VAL A 99 10.53 5.46 20.27
CA VAL A 99 11.55 4.85 19.43
C VAL A 99 12.79 5.73 19.47
N SER A 100 13.91 5.15 19.91
CA SER A 100 15.22 5.80 19.95
C SER A 100 16.07 5.29 18.79
N VAL A 101 16.71 6.20 18.09
CA VAL A 101 17.64 5.93 16.99
C VAL A 101 18.98 6.56 17.33
N GLY A 102 19.93 5.74 17.76
CA GLY A 102 21.28 6.17 18.09
C GLY A 102 22.12 6.52 16.85
N ALA A 103 23.08 7.44 16.97
CA ALA A 103 24.01 7.78 15.89
C ALA A 103 24.92 6.62 15.46
N SER A 104 25.13 5.62 16.34
CA SER A 104 25.81 4.37 16.02
C SER A 104 24.91 3.36 15.31
N GLY A 105 23.65 3.69 15.04
CA GLY A 105 22.68 2.80 14.39
C GLY A 105 21.95 1.85 15.33
N GLU A 106 22.04 2.07 16.65
CA GLU A 106 21.28 1.30 17.64
C GLU A 106 19.81 1.72 17.67
N LEU A 107 18.91 0.74 17.57
CA LEU A 107 17.47 0.93 17.63
C LEU A 107 16.91 0.32 18.91
N THR A 108 16.16 1.12 19.67
CA THR A 108 15.43 0.66 20.86
C THR A 108 14.02 1.21 20.87
N ARG A 109 13.10 0.41 21.42
CA ARG A 109 11.70 0.80 21.62
C ARG A 109 11.31 0.65 23.08
N GLN A 110 10.50 1.58 23.56
CA GLN A 110 10.00 1.59 24.93
C GLN A 110 8.53 1.96 24.96
N ASP A 111 7.78 1.30 25.84
CA ASP A 111 6.38 1.61 26.06
C ASP A 111 6.25 3.00 26.72
N GLN A 112 5.43 3.88 26.12
CA GLN A 112 5.25 5.24 26.63
C GLN A 112 4.67 5.26 28.04
N ALA A 113 3.82 4.30 28.39
CA ALA A 113 3.17 4.23 29.70
C ALA A 113 4.14 3.81 30.82
N LYS A 114 5.28 3.18 30.48
CA LYS A 114 6.23 2.60 31.45
C LYS A 114 7.57 3.32 31.49
N ILE A 115 7.64 4.53 30.94
CA ILE A 115 8.87 5.31 30.97
C ILE A 115 9.24 5.66 32.42
N SER A 116 10.40 5.17 32.83
CA SER A 116 11.02 5.61 34.07
C SER A 116 11.95 6.80 33.80
N PRO A 117 12.12 7.74 34.74
CA PRO A 117 13.07 8.85 34.61
C PRO A 117 14.52 8.39 34.33
N THR A 118 14.89 7.19 34.81
CA THR A 118 16.19 6.56 34.58
C THR A 118 16.43 6.29 33.11
N VAL A 119 15.38 5.88 32.41
CA VAL A 119 15.42 5.46 31.02
C VAL A 119 15.48 6.67 30.08
N LEU A 120 14.74 7.74 30.37
CA LEU A 120 14.90 9.04 29.68
C LEU A 120 16.33 9.59 29.80
N ARG A 121 16.95 9.43 30.99
CA ARG A 121 18.35 9.81 31.20
C ARG A 121 19.35 8.94 30.45
N GLN A 122 18.99 7.70 30.07
CA GLN A 122 19.85 6.83 29.27
C GLN A 122 19.73 7.16 27.77
N ILE A 123 18.53 7.45 27.29
CA ILE A 123 18.27 7.91 25.92
C ILE A 123 19.07 9.20 25.61
N GLY A 124 19.22 10.10 26.58
CA GLY A 124 20.00 11.34 26.41
C GLY A 124 21.51 11.23 26.66
N LYS A 125 22.06 10.05 26.97
CA LYS A 125 23.51 9.88 27.21
C LYS A 125 24.30 9.62 25.92
N GLY A 126 23.64 9.13 24.87
CA GLY A 126 24.22 8.95 23.55
C GLY A 126 23.95 10.15 22.63
N ALA A 127 24.73 10.27 21.56
CA ALA A 127 24.33 11.11 20.43
C ALA A 127 23.19 10.38 19.70
N GLU A 128 21.94 10.65 20.07
CA GLU A 128 20.77 10.15 19.34
C GLU A 128 20.56 10.99 18.07
N VAL A 129 20.24 10.31 16.97
CA VAL A 129 19.78 10.95 15.74
C VAL A 129 18.34 11.41 15.90
N ALA A 130 17.50 10.57 16.51
CA ALA A 130 16.09 10.86 16.73
C ALA A 130 15.52 10.13 17.94
N LEU A 131 14.60 10.80 18.63
CA LEU A 131 13.71 10.23 19.63
C LEU A 131 12.27 10.53 19.22
N LEU A 132 11.53 9.51 18.82
CA LEU A 132 10.23 9.64 18.16
C LEU A 132 9.13 9.03 19.02
N ALA A 133 8.01 9.72 19.16
CA ALA A 133 6.77 9.12 19.61
C ALA A 133 6.11 8.41 18.41
N ALA A 134 5.78 7.14 18.57
CA ALA A 134 5.23 6.30 17.51
C ALA A 134 4.29 5.23 18.10
N ASN A 135 3.40 4.70 17.29
CA ASN A 135 2.63 3.52 17.64
C ASN A 135 3.33 2.23 17.17
N THR A 136 3.09 1.12 17.85
CA THR A 136 3.57 -0.21 17.44
C THR A 136 3.17 -0.63 16.02
N ARG A 137 2.05 -0.10 15.51
CA ARG A 137 1.55 -0.34 14.16
C ARG A 137 2.17 0.56 13.09
N ASP A 138 2.89 1.60 13.50
CA ASP A 138 3.54 2.55 12.60
C ASP A 138 4.76 1.93 11.91
N VAL A 139 5.23 2.62 10.88
CA VAL A 139 6.44 2.28 10.14
C VAL A 139 7.50 3.34 10.40
N LEU A 140 8.68 2.91 10.83
CA LEU A 140 9.86 3.74 10.98
C LEU A 140 10.61 3.81 9.64
N TYR A 141 10.88 5.02 9.18
CA TYR A 141 11.74 5.31 8.05
C TYR A 141 13.07 5.86 8.57
N LEU A 142 14.18 5.24 8.16
CA LEU A 142 15.55 5.60 8.52
C LEU A 142 16.26 6.13 7.28
N PHE A 143 16.82 7.33 7.35
CA PHE A 143 17.46 8.00 6.21
C PHE A 143 18.98 8.06 6.42
N SER A 144 19.73 7.60 5.42
CA SER A 144 21.19 7.63 5.42
C SER A 144 21.77 8.91 4.82
N GLN A 145 23.04 9.22 5.11
CA GLN A 145 23.77 10.35 4.52
C GLN A 145 23.80 10.31 2.98
N ASP A 146 23.78 9.12 2.38
CA ASP A 146 23.86 8.93 0.93
C ASP A 146 22.49 9.03 0.23
N GLY A 147 21.41 9.29 0.97
CA GLY A 147 20.07 9.48 0.42
C GLY A 147 19.25 8.19 0.24
N ARG A 148 19.71 7.07 0.78
CA ARG A 148 18.93 5.83 0.92
C ARG A 148 18.04 5.87 2.16
N SER A 149 16.90 5.21 2.10
CA SER A 149 15.90 5.08 3.14
C SER A 149 15.57 3.61 3.38
N ALA A 150 15.69 3.14 4.61
CA ALA A 150 15.18 1.84 5.01
C ALA A 150 13.86 1.99 5.77
N ARG A 151 12.90 1.11 5.49
CA ARG A 151 11.65 1.02 6.25
C ARG A 151 11.67 -0.18 7.22
N LEU A 152 11.16 0.01 8.42
CA LEU A 152 11.10 -1.00 9.46
C LEU A 152 9.79 -0.86 10.25
N SER A 153 9.10 -1.94 10.57
CA SER A 153 7.89 -1.82 11.39
C SER A 153 8.27 -1.57 12.85
N VAL A 154 7.58 -0.64 13.53
CA VAL A 154 7.95 -0.26 14.90
C VAL A 154 7.88 -1.45 15.86
N HIS A 155 6.95 -2.39 15.67
CA HIS A 155 6.86 -3.60 16.50
C HIS A 155 8.06 -4.56 16.38
N GLU A 156 8.81 -4.53 15.28
CA GLU A 156 10.00 -5.38 15.07
C GLU A 156 11.21 -4.89 15.88
N ILE A 157 11.16 -3.62 16.33
CA ILE A 157 12.18 -3.02 17.17
C ILE A 157 12.13 -3.65 18.57
N PRO A 158 13.27 -4.10 19.10
CA PRO A 158 13.32 -4.76 20.40
C PRO A 158 12.81 -3.83 21.50
N GLN A 159 11.97 -4.39 22.35
CA GLN A 159 11.42 -3.71 23.51
C GLN A 159 12.33 -3.93 24.73
N ASN A 160 12.49 -2.91 25.57
CA ASN A 160 13.13 -3.00 26.89
C ASN A 160 14.62 -3.42 26.86
N GLY A 161 15.51 -2.48 26.49
CA GLY A 161 16.93 -2.50 26.88
C GLY A 161 17.89 -3.31 26.00
N SER A 162 17.41 -4.29 25.23
CA SER A 162 18.27 -4.98 24.25
C SER A 162 18.29 -4.22 22.93
N ALA A 163 19.21 -3.26 22.78
CA ALA A 163 19.40 -2.57 21.50
C ALA A 163 19.78 -3.57 20.40
N LYS A 164 19.23 -3.38 19.20
CA LYS A 164 19.69 -4.05 17.98
C LYS A 164 20.26 -3.01 17.04
N HIS A 165 21.31 -3.39 16.33
CA HIS A 165 21.85 -2.54 15.29
C HIS A 165 20.92 -2.57 14.06
N LEU A 166 20.73 -1.44 13.39
CA LEU A 166 19.87 -1.31 12.22
C LEU A 166 20.19 -2.32 11.11
N ALA A 167 21.47 -2.65 10.93
CA ALA A 167 21.96 -3.65 9.98
C ALA A 167 21.48 -5.09 10.24
N GLU A 168 20.93 -5.38 11.42
CA GLU A 168 20.31 -6.68 11.73
C GLU A 168 18.83 -6.73 11.35
N LEU A 169 18.21 -5.56 11.13
CA LEU A 169 16.79 -5.38 10.90
C LEU A 169 16.47 -4.85 9.49
N THR A 170 17.45 -4.23 8.83
CA THR A 170 17.32 -3.61 7.50
C THR A 170 18.48 -4.00 6.58
N GLU A 171 18.41 -3.57 5.32
CA GLU A 171 19.47 -3.81 4.31
C GLU A 171 20.69 -2.88 4.46
N PHE A 172 20.65 -1.97 5.44
CA PHE A 172 21.81 -1.16 5.75
C PHE A 172 22.95 -1.99 6.37
N THR A 173 24.15 -1.44 6.28
CA THR A 173 25.36 -2.01 6.85
C THR A 173 25.80 -1.20 8.06
N ARG A 174 26.78 -1.72 8.82
CA ARG A 174 27.39 -0.99 9.95
C ARG A 174 28.22 0.24 9.53
N ARG A 175 28.37 0.49 8.22
CA ARG A 175 29.06 1.67 7.68
C ARG A 175 28.09 2.77 7.29
N ASP A 176 26.79 2.49 7.28
CA ASP A 176 25.79 3.45 6.85
C ASP A 176 25.42 4.37 8.01
N ASP A 177 25.73 5.65 7.84
CA ASP A 177 25.42 6.69 8.82
C ASP A 177 24.00 7.21 8.61
N ILE A 178 23.17 7.11 9.64
CA ILE A 178 21.79 7.64 9.65
C ILE A 178 21.80 9.13 10.03
N THR A 179 20.99 9.92 9.34
CA THR A 179 20.89 11.38 9.52
C THR A 179 19.56 11.83 10.05
N ALA A 180 18.51 11.10 9.71
CA ALA A 180 17.16 11.41 10.15
C ALA A 180 16.35 10.11 10.29
N ALA A 181 15.31 10.17 11.10
CA ALA A 181 14.32 9.11 11.20
C ALA A 181 12.93 9.73 11.35
N LEU A 182 11.92 9.09 10.75
CA LEU A 182 10.53 9.49 10.86
C LEU A 182 9.65 8.28 11.13
N ALA A 183 8.73 8.40 12.09
CA ALA A 183 7.67 7.43 12.30
C ALA A 183 6.44 7.89 11.53
N ILE A 184 5.97 7.07 10.60
CA ILE A 184 4.83 7.37 9.74
C ILE A 184 3.71 6.38 10.07
N PRO A 185 2.50 6.87 10.40
CA PRO A 185 1.36 6.00 10.60
C PRO A 185 1.08 5.14 9.38
N ARG A 186 0.67 3.89 9.61
CA ARG A 186 0.32 2.97 8.52
C ARG A 186 -1.03 3.36 7.91
N ILE A 187 -0.98 4.31 6.99
CA ILE A 187 -2.11 4.76 6.17
C ILE A 187 -1.93 4.29 4.72
N THR A 188 -3.03 4.18 3.99
CA THR A 188 -2.95 3.87 2.56
C THR A 188 -2.36 5.06 1.78
N ALA A 189 -1.73 4.80 0.64
CA ALA A 189 -1.16 5.86 -0.20
C ALA A 189 -2.21 6.92 -0.60
N ASP A 190 -3.46 6.48 -0.81
CA ASP A 190 -4.61 7.32 -1.15
C ASP A 190 -5.08 8.22 0.02
N GLU A 191 -4.85 7.79 1.26
CA GLU A 191 -5.17 8.57 2.47
C GLU A 191 -4.04 9.50 2.89
N SER A 192 -2.83 9.28 2.35
CA SER A 192 -1.65 10.08 2.70
C SER A 192 -1.70 11.48 2.10
N GLN A 193 -1.37 12.46 2.92
CA GLN A 193 -1.34 13.87 2.55
C GLN A 193 0.01 14.48 2.92
N GLY A 194 0.40 15.50 2.16
CA GLY A 194 1.65 16.21 2.35
C GLY A 194 2.85 15.52 1.68
N TYR A 195 4.02 15.94 2.13
CA TYR A 195 5.27 15.68 1.45
C TYR A 195 6.38 15.35 2.45
N LEU A 196 7.40 14.67 1.95
CA LEU A 196 8.69 14.52 2.57
C LEU A 196 9.63 15.55 1.96
N CYS A 197 10.14 16.46 2.79
CA CYS A 197 11.16 17.42 2.41
C CYS A 197 12.54 16.90 2.83
N LEU A 198 13.46 16.86 1.89
CA LEU A 198 14.84 16.40 2.07
C LEU A 198 15.79 17.56 1.78
N VAL A 199 16.77 17.77 2.66
CA VAL A 199 17.76 18.85 2.52
C VAL A 199 19.17 18.32 2.73
N THR A 200 20.06 18.60 1.79
CA THR A 200 21.47 18.24 1.87
C THR A 200 22.30 19.35 2.53
N LYS A 201 23.51 19.00 3.01
CA LYS A 201 24.46 19.97 3.57
C LYS A 201 24.95 20.97 2.53
N GLY A 202 25.02 20.58 1.26
CA GLY A 202 25.32 21.43 0.12
C GLY A 202 24.19 22.38 -0.29
N GLY A 203 23.04 22.32 0.38
CA GLY A 203 21.93 23.25 0.16
C GLY A 203 20.96 22.82 -0.94
N SER A 204 21.03 21.57 -1.42
CA SER A 204 20.00 21.00 -2.29
C SER A 204 18.76 20.62 -1.48
N VAL A 205 17.59 20.89 -2.05
CA VAL A 205 16.28 20.60 -1.47
C VAL A 205 15.48 19.77 -2.45
N LYS A 206 14.78 18.77 -1.92
CA LYS A 206 13.87 17.93 -2.69
C LYS A 206 12.57 17.73 -1.92
N ARG A 207 11.45 17.74 -2.64
CA ARG A 207 10.15 17.39 -2.11
C ARG A 207 9.66 16.11 -2.79
N VAL A 208 9.20 15.14 -2.01
CA VAL A 208 8.63 13.86 -2.49
C VAL A 208 7.23 13.74 -1.91
N SER A 209 6.25 13.29 -2.69
CA SER A 209 4.91 13.08 -2.14
C SER A 209 4.88 11.90 -1.17
N MET A 210 4.07 12.00 -0.11
CA MET A 210 3.90 10.86 0.81
C MET A 210 3.31 9.64 0.10
N THR A 211 2.44 9.87 -0.88
CA THR A 211 1.85 8.83 -1.74
C THR A 211 2.94 8.03 -2.47
N ASP A 212 3.92 8.71 -3.08
CA ASP A 212 5.02 8.03 -3.78
C ASP A 212 5.91 7.22 -2.82
N LEU A 213 6.19 7.77 -1.63
CA LEU A 213 6.97 7.10 -0.60
C LEU A 213 6.27 5.83 -0.09
N LEU A 214 4.96 5.90 0.16
CA LEU A 214 4.17 4.77 0.66
C LEU A 214 3.87 3.73 -0.42
N ALA A 215 3.74 4.14 -1.69
CA ALA A 215 3.58 3.23 -2.82
C ALA A 215 4.85 2.40 -3.09
N ALA A 216 6.02 2.90 -2.68
CA ALA A 216 7.26 2.16 -2.75
C ALA A 216 7.26 0.99 -1.74
N ASN A 217 6.93 -0.20 -2.25
CA ASN A 217 6.88 -1.42 -1.45
C ASN A 217 8.26 -2.04 -1.15
N ALA A 218 9.36 -1.37 -1.47
CA ALA A 218 10.71 -1.86 -1.22
C ALA A 218 11.15 -1.60 0.24
N SER A 219 11.92 -2.52 0.81
CA SER A 219 12.55 -2.39 2.14
C SER A 219 13.64 -1.32 2.16
N ASP A 220 14.41 -1.22 1.07
CA ASP A 220 15.40 -0.18 0.80
C ASP A 220 14.97 0.66 -0.41
N LEU A 221 15.11 1.97 -0.30
CA LEU A 221 14.68 2.93 -1.31
C LEU A 221 15.62 4.13 -1.36
N THR A 222 16.08 4.50 -2.56
CA THR A 222 16.72 5.80 -2.76
C THR A 222 15.68 6.90 -2.80
N VAL A 223 15.67 7.78 -1.80
CA VAL A 223 14.72 8.90 -1.69
C VAL A 223 15.27 10.20 -2.26
N ILE A 224 16.59 10.31 -2.40
CA ILE A 224 17.28 11.41 -3.09
C ILE A 224 18.62 10.90 -3.61
N ASN A 225 18.98 11.27 -4.84
CA ASN A 225 20.33 11.04 -5.34
C ASN A 225 21.24 12.16 -4.84
N VAL A 226 22.13 11.83 -3.90
CA VAL A 226 23.10 12.78 -3.33
C VAL A 226 24.40 12.72 -4.11
N ASP A 227 24.98 13.87 -4.43
CA ASP A 227 26.30 13.95 -5.07
C ASP A 227 27.40 13.44 -4.13
N SER A 228 28.49 12.90 -4.68
CA SER A 228 29.58 12.29 -3.89
C SER A 228 30.29 13.23 -2.91
N ASN A 229 30.17 14.54 -3.12
CA ASN A 229 30.75 15.59 -2.25
C ASN A 229 29.70 16.23 -1.33
N ASP A 230 28.47 15.73 -1.33
CA ASP A 230 27.37 16.22 -0.51
C ASP A 230 26.81 15.09 0.36
N ARG A 231 25.96 15.44 1.33
CA ARG A 231 25.33 14.50 2.27
C ARG A 231 23.94 14.99 2.61
N LEU A 232 22.98 14.08 2.68
CA LEU A 232 21.67 14.35 3.26
C LEU A 232 21.85 14.78 4.72
N GLY A 233 21.20 15.87 5.13
CA GLY A 233 21.34 16.40 6.50
C GLY A 233 20.02 16.40 7.27
N TRP A 234 18.91 16.74 6.61
CA TRP A 234 17.61 16.85 7.25
C TRP A 234 16.53 16.22 6.39
N VAL A 235 15.58 15.58 7.06
CA VAL A 235 14.37 15.04 6.47
C VAL A 235 13.22 15.37 7.41
N PHE A 236 12.15 15.97 6.89
CA PHE A 236 10.98 16.35 7.67
C PHE A 236 9.71 16.28 6.82
N HIS A 237 8.58 16.09 7.48
CA HIS A 237 7.26 16.13 6.85
C HIS A 237 6.80 17.57 6.65
N SER A 238 6.07 17.82 5.57
CA SER A 238 5.37 19.09 5.31
C SER A 238 3.97 18.85 4.75
N SER A 239 3.07 19.81 4.94
CA SER A 239 1.63 19.71 4.65
C SER A 239 1.23 20.04 3.21
N GLY A 240 2.11 20.68 2.44
CA GLY A 240 1.82 21.30 1.13
C GLY A 240 1.52 22.81 1.21
N LYS A 241 1.38 23.37 2.41
CA LYS A 241 1.11 24.79 2.67
C LYS A 241 2.13 25.42 3.62
N ASP A 242 3.21 24.71 3.90
CA ASP A 242 4.21 25.11 4.87
C ASP A 242 5.30 25.96 4.22
N GLU A 243 5.95 26.77 5.02
CA GLU A 243 7.20 27.42 4.64
C GLU A 243 8.38 26.65 5.24
N VAL A 244 9.47 26.61 4.49
CA VAL A 244 10.72 25.95 4.88
C VAL A 244 11.77 27.01 5.14
N ILE A 245 12.52 26.86 6.22
CA ILE A 245 13.69 27.68 6.53
C ILE A 245 14.96 26.85 6.48
N LEU A 246 15.99 27.37 5.82
CA LEU A 246 17.34 26.81 5.81
C LEU A 246 18.28 27.84 6.44
N VAL A 247 19.27 27.35 7.21
CA VAL A 247 20.27 28.19 7.88
C VAL A 247 21.66 27.63 7.57
N SER A 248 22.59 28.50 7.18
CA SER A 248 23.97 28.14 6.86
C SER A 248 24.93 28.35 8.04
N SER A 249 26.08 27.70 7.97
CA SER A 249 27.18 27.86 8.93
C SER A 249 27.72 29.29 9.04
N ALA A 250 27.45 30.14 8.04
CA ALA A 250 27.80 31.56 8.04
C ALA A 250 26.72 32.44 8.71
N GLY A 251 25.69 31.85 9.33
CA GLY A 251 24.58 32.58 9.95
C GLY A 251 23.66 33.27 8.95
N LYS A 252 23.63 32.79 7.70
CA LYS A 252 22.67 33.23 6.69
C LYS A 252 21.47 32.30 6.68
N SER A 253 20.31 32.85 6.35
CA SER A 253 19.06 32.10 6.32
C SER A 253 18.25 32.41 5.06
N ILE A 254 17.46 31.45 4.62
CA ILE A 254 16.44 31.63 3.59
C ILE A 254 15.17 30.95 4.07
N ARG A 255 14.05 31.66 3.97
CA ARG A 255 12.69 31.16 4.23
C ARG A 255 11.93 31.24 2.93
N PHE A 256 11.29 30.16 2.50
CA PHE A 256 10.54 30.11 1.25
C PHE A 256 9.30 29.21 1.38
N ASP A 257 8.31 29.41 0.51
CA ASP A 257 7.14 28.53 0.41
C ASP A 257 7.56 27.17 -0.14
N GLU A 258 7.15 26.06 0.48
CA GLU A 258 7.57 24.73 0.03
C GLU A 258 7.21 24.44 -1.44
N ASN A 259 6.22 25.14 -2.01
CA ASN A 259 5.80 24.98 -3.39
C ASN A 259 6.73 25.63 -4.42
N ASP A 260 7.68 26.47 -3.98
CA ASP A 260 8.82 26.86 -4.83
C ASP A 260 9.67 25.65 -5.22
N VAL A 261 9.62 24.58 -4.42
CA VAL A 261 10.20 23.28 -4.74
C VAL A 261 9.09 22.35 -5.22
N ARG A 262 9.05 22.10 -6.52
CA ARG A 262 8.10 21.12 -7.09
C ARG A 262 8.30 19.74 -6.48
N SER A 263 7.21 18.97 -6.32
CA SER A 263 7.30 17.55 -5.97
C SER A 263 8.03 16.78 -7.08
N MET A 264 8.93 15.87 -6.70
CA MET A 264 9.76 15.08 -7.60
C MET A 264 9.70 13.61 -7.21
N GLY A 265 9.90 12.73 -8.20
CA GLY A 265 9.98 11.29 -7.96
C GLY A 265 11.22 10.86 -7.18
N LEU A 266 11.20 9.64 -6.66
CA LEU A 266 12.21 9.06 -5.77
C LEU A 266 13.64 9.10 -6.33
N ALA A 267 13.81 8.86 -7.63
CA ALA A 267 15.13 8.86 -8.29
C ALA A 267 15.75 10.26 -8.56
N ALA A 268 15.06 11.37 -8.26
CA ALA A 268 15.60 12.70 -8.53
C ALA A 268 16.61 13.18 -7.47
N GLY A 269 17.54 14.06 -7.85
CA GLY A 269 18.55 14.67 -6.96
C GLY A 269 18.09 15.94 -6.22
N GLY A 270 16.92 16.49 -6.56
CA GLY A 270 16.44 17.77 -6.02
C GLY A 270 16.85 18.98 -6.87
N ILE A 271 16.61 20.17 -6.33
CA ILE A 271 17.06 21.46 -6.88
C ILE A 271 17.82 22.20 -5.79
N GLY A 272 18.55 23.28 -6.11
CA GLY A 272 19.13 24.08 -5.04
C GLY A 272 18.04 24.80 -4.23
N GLY A 273 18.24 24.92 -2.91
CA GLY A 273 17.37 25.68 -2.01
C GLY A 273 18.03 26.97 -1.51
N MET A 274 19.30 26.90 -1.11
CA MET A 274 20.09 28.06 -0.69
C MET A 274 21.39 28.14 -1.48
N LYS A 275 21.72 29.32 -2.01
CA LYS A 275 23.04 29.57 -2.61
C LYS A 275 24.10 29.75 -1.52
N LEU A 276 25.00 28.78 -1.40
CA LEU A 276 26.11 28.80 -0.44
C LEU A 276 27.41 29.30 -1.08
N LYS A 277 28.25 30.00 -0.31
CA LYS A 277 29.62 30.29 -0.73
C LYS A 277 30.52 29.07 -0.52
N LYS A 278 31.69 29.09 -1.16
CA LYS A 278 32.69 28.01 -1.03
C LYS A 278 33.05 27.81 0.45
N GLY A 279 32.83 26.58 0.95
CA GLY A 279 33.12 26.18 2.33
C GLY A 279 31.98 26.42 3.33
N GLU A 280 30.87 27.05 2.90
CA GLU A 280 29.65 27.12 3.70
C GLU A 280 28.81 25.85 3.50
N GLN A 281 28.07 25.46 4.53
CA GLN A 281 27.13 24.35 4.49
C GLN A 281 25.85 24.72 5.23
N ILE A 282 24.75 24.04 4.93
CA ILE A 282 23.56 24.07 5.76
C ILE A 282 23.90 23.47 7.13
N VAL A 283 23.37 24.09 8.19
CA VAL A 283 23.49 23.64 9.58
C VAL A 283 22.13 23.41 10.24
N TYR A 284 21.05 23.90 9.62
CA TYR A 284 19.69 23.62 10.03
C TYR A 284 18.73 23.74 8.83
N ALA A 285 17.74 22.85 8.78
CA ALA A 285 16.61 22.94 7.87
C ALA A 285 15.36 22.41 8.56
N GLY A 286 14.21 23.03 8.32
CA GLY A 286 12.94 22.58 8.88
C GLY A 286 11.75 23.42 8.42
N VAL A 287 10.55 22.95 8.80
CA VAL A 287 9.30 23.69 8.64
C VAL A 287 9.26 24.86 9.63
N VAL A 288 8.74 26.00 9.17
CA VAL A 288 8.49 27.17 10.01
C VAL A 288 7.17 26.97 10.76
N ASP A 289 7.23 26.96 12.09
CA ASP A 289 6.05 27.12 12.94
C ASP A 289 5.79 28.62 13.15
N PRO A 290 4.65 29.16 12.69
CA PRO A 290 4.32 30.58 12.87
C PRO A 290 4.30 31.04 14.34
N ASN A 291 4.07 30.14 15.29
CA ASN A 291 4.07 30.44 16.72
C ASN A 291 5.42 30.12 17.40
N GLY A 292 6.36 29.58 16.64
CA GLY A 292 7.68 29.16 17.11
C GLY A 292 8.73 30.26 17.05
N GLU A 293 9.91 29.93 17.54
CA GLU A 293 11.10 30.79 17.46
C GLU A 293 12.30 29.96 16.98
N LEU A 294 13.23 30.61 16.26
CA LEU A 294 14.50 30.02 15.90
C LEU A 294 15.54 30.30 16.98
N LEU A 295 16.04 29.25 17.62
CA LEU A 295 17.16 29.31 18.55
C LEU A 295 18.46 28.96 17.83
N THR A 296 19.41 29.88 17.84
CA THR A 296 20.72 29.72 17.18
C THR A 296 21.84 29.73 18.19
N PHE A 297 22.86 28.91 17.96
CA PHE A 297 24.07 28.83 18.77
C PHE A 297 25.30 28.99 17.89
N THR A 298 26.30 29.69 18.40
CA THR A 298 27.61 29.82 17.75
C THR A 298 28.63 28.90 18.41
N GLN A 299 29.72 28.60 17.70
CA GLN A 299 30.83 27.82 18.25
C GLN A 299 31.47 28.47 19.50
N ASN A 300 31.33 29.79 19.66
CA ASN A 300 31.84 30.54 20.80
C ASN A 300 30.85 30.59 21.99
N GLY A 301 29.75 29.85 21.93
CA GLY A 301 28.78 29.76 23.03
C GLY A 301 27.75 30.89 23.10
N PHE A 302 27.72 31.81 22.12
CA PHE A 302 26.62 32.79 22.03
C PHE A 302 25.35 32.12 21.53
N ALA A 303 24.21 32.49 22.11
CA ALA A 303 22.89 32.04 21.71
C ALA A 303 21.96 33.22 21.42
N LYS A 304 21.09 33.08 20.41
CA LYS A 304 20.03 34.04 20.11
C LYS A 304 18.72 33.31 19.83
N ARG A 305 17.63 33.80 20.43
CA ARG A 305 16.25 33.46 20.08
C ARG A 305 15.68 34.57 19.20
N SER A 306 15.06 34.19 18.09
CA SER A 306 14.44 35.14 17.16
C SER A 306 13.09 34.60 16.71
N SER A 307 12.05 35.44 16.69
CA SER A 307 10.77 35.10 16.04
C SER A 307 10.99 34.87 14.54
N PHE A 308 10.21 33.97 13.95
CA PHE A 308 10.21 33.76 12.51
C PHE A 308 9.79 35.01 11.71
N ASP A 309 9.10 35.97 12.32
CA ASP A 309 8.75 37.26 11.69
C ASP A 309 9.97 38.09 11.28
N GLN A 310 11.14 37.86 11.91
CA GLN A 310 12.40 38.51 11.55
C GLN A 310 13.04 37.92 10.27
N TYR A 311 12.42 36.89 9.70
CA TYR A 311 12.91 36.17 8.52
C TYR A 311 11.86 36.31 7.41
N SER A 312 12.09 37.23 6.49
CA SER A 312 11.18 37.45 5.36
C SER A 312 11.20 36.28 4.38
N THR A 313 10.01 35.90 3.92
CA THR A 313 9.83 34.91 2.84
C THR A 313 10.44 35.42 1.55
N GLN A 314 11.19 34.54 0.88
CA GLN A 314 11.93 34.76 -0.35
C GLN A 314 11.64 33.59 -1.30
N GLY A 315 12.00 33.72 -2.58
CA GLY A 315 11.97 32.58 -3.49
C GLY A 315 13.07 31.56 -3.17
N ALA A 316 12.82 30.27 -3.35
CA ALA A 316 13.89 29.27 -3.34
C ALA A 316 15.03 29.68 -4.30
N MET A 317 16.28 29.34 -3.98
CA MET A 317 17.50 29.78 -4.70
C MET A 317 17.86 31.26 -4.60
N ALA A 318 17.12 32.08 -3.85
CA ALA A 318 17.52 33.46 -3.60
C ALA A 318 18.84 33.56 -2.80
N ALA A 319 19.47 34.73 -2.85
CA ALA A 319 20.63 35.01 -2.01
C ALA A 319 20.19 35.06 -0.54
N ALA A 320 20.81 34.23 0.30
CA ALA A 320 20.44 34.15 1.71
C ALA A 320 20.63 35.50 2.43
N SER A 321 19.63 35.89 3.21
CA SER A 321 19.62 37.14 3.98
C SER A 321 20.05 36.90 5.42
N SER A 322 20.34 37.99 6.13
CA SER A 322 20.47 37.97 7.59
C SER A 322 19.13 38.41 8.19
N PRO A 323 18.76 37.93 9.40
CA PRO A 323 17.51 38.34 10.04
C PRO A 323 17.43 39.86 10.13
N THR A 324 16.26 40.43 9.81
CA THR A 324 16.01 41.85 9.98
C THR A 324 16.01 42.17 11.47
N SER A 325 16.89 43.10 11.86
CA SER A 325 17.15 43.51 13.24
C SER A 325 15.91 43.99 13.99
#